data_AF-A0A811N0F4-F1
#
_entry.id   AF-A0A811N0F4-F1
#
_cell.length_a   1.000
_cell.length_b   1.000
_cell.length_c   1.000
_cell.angle_alpha   90.00
_cell.angle_beta   90.00
_cell.angle_gamma   90.00
#
_symmetry.space_group_name_H-M   'P 1'
#
loop_
_entity.id
_entity.type
_entity.pdbx_description
1 polymer ?
#
loop_
_entity_poly.entity_id
_entity_poly.type
_entity_poly.pdbx_seq_one_letter_code
_entity_poly.pdbx_strand_id
1 'polypeptide(L)'
;MSICFANVKRIEVIRLLRINTYIQEPGLEAEFAAFDLKSFFKLALTLQHTGSSAMDLRKMQTYSKQIVLPSWLSEEDVSYLASVYSKTGFAGGVNYYRCLDLNWELMAPWTRAKVQVPTKFIVGDGDLAYHHPGMKSYIHKGGLKRDVPLLEEVVVIKGAGHFIQQERAQEISEHIHDYIKKFEAGVPPPLRVSKM
;
A
#
# COMPACT_ATOMS: atom_id res chain seq x y z
N MET A 1 1.97 0.57 4.87
CA MET A 1 2.84 0.05 3.79
C MET A 1 4.19 0.77 3.89
N SER A 2 5.15 0.21 4.65
CA SER A 2 6.54 0.74 4.66
C SER A 2 7.31 0.10 3.51
N ILE A 3 7.50 0.83 2.42
CA ILE A 3 8.42 0.41 1.36
C ILE A 3 9.81 0.84 1.81
N CYS A 4 10.64 -0.12 2.24
CA CYS A 4 12.07 0.10 2.47
C CYS A 4 12.76 0.33 1.12
N PHE A 5 13.02 1.59 0.75
CA PHE A 5 13.89 1.94 -0.36
C PHE A 5 15.36 1.94 0.11
N ALA A 6 15.90 0.77 0.44
CA ALA A 6 17.23 0.66 1.04
C ALA A 6 18.42 0.85 0.06
N ASN A 7 18.19 1.11 -1.24
CA ASN A 7 19.28 1.08 -2.22
C ASN A 7 19.09 1.89 -3.51
N VAL A 8 18.15 2.83 -3.58
CA VAL A 8 17.97 3.62 -4.80
C VAL A 8 18.58 5.01 -4.62
N LYS A 9 19.40 5.44 -5.58
CA LYS A 9 20.05 6.75 -5.58
C LYS A 9 19.01 7.87 -5.46
N ARG A 10 19.30 8.85 -4.59
CA ARG A 10 18.57 10.08 -4.22
C ARG A 10 17.68 10.71 -5.30
N ILE A 11 18.08 10.61 -6.58
CA ILE A 11 17.45 11.35 -7.68
C ILE A 11 16.44 10.53 -8.48
N GLU A 12 16.49 9.18 -8.45
CA GLU A 12 15.61 8.37 -9.30
C GLU A 12 14.29 7.99 -8.62
N VAL A 13 14.25 7.59 -7.35
CA VAL A 13 12.94 7.29 -6.68
C VAL A 13 12.09 8.55 -6.53
N ILE A 14 12.72 9.65 -6.12
CA ILE A 14 12.03 10.91 -5.86
C ILE A 14 11.58 11.58 -7.16
N ARG A 15 12.33 11.47 -8.28
CA ARG A 15 11.86 11.94 -9.60
C ARG A 15 10.86 11.00 -10.28
N LEU A 16 10.91 9.69 -10.02
CA LEU A 16 9.98 8.71 -10.60
C LEU A 16 8.58 8.82 -9.95
N LEU A 17 8.52 9.22 -8.68
CA LEU A 17 7.29 9.66 -8.02
C LEU A 17 6.99 11.14 -8.36
N ARG A 18 6.77 11.47 -9.64
CA ARG A 18 6.27 12.81 -10.06
C ARG A 18 4.96 13.26 -9.38
N ILE A 19 4.34 12.36 -8.63
CA ILE A 19 3.23 12.59 -7.71
C ILE A 19 3.63 13.55 -6.57
N ASN A 20 4.92 13.66 -6.22
CA ASN A 20 5.30 14.26 -4.96
C ASN A 20 5.25 15.79 -4.94
N THR A 21 5.62 16.51 -6.00
CA THR A 21 5.71 17.99 -5.94
C THR A 21 4.38 18.65 -5.60
N TYR A 22 3.27 18.16 -6.15
CA TYR A 22 1.95 18.72 -5.87
C TYR A 22 1.44 18.37 -4.48
N ILE A 23 1.84 17.22 -3.92
CA ILE A 23 1.44 16.81 -2.55
C ILE A 23 2.21 17.61 -1.48
N GLN A 24 3.42 18.09 -1.80
CA GLN A 24 4.22 18.92 -0.90
C GLN A 24 3.63 20.33 -0.72
N GLU A 25 2.81 20.81 -1.64
CA GLU A 25 2.26 22.17 -1.56
C GLU A 25 1.20 22.31 -0.44
N PRO A 26 1.23 23.42 0.33
CA PRO A 26 0.15 23.76 1.24
C PRO A 26 -1.16 24.01 0.48
N GLY A 27 -2.30 23.57 1.04
CA GLY A 27 -3.63 23.85 0.48
C GLY A 27 -4.27 22.70 -0.30
N LEU A 28 -3.51 21.63 -0.58
CA LEU A 28 -4.04 20.40 -1.18
C LEU A 28 -5.22 19.82 -0.39
N GLU A 29 -5.19 19.90 0.94
CA GLU A 29 -6.27 19.39 1.79
C GLU A 29 -7.58 20.16 1.59
N ALA A 30 -7.49 21.46 1.30
CA ALA A 30 -8.65 22.26 0.96
C ALA A 30 -9.21 21.84 -0.40
N GLU A 31 -8.34 21.48 -1.36
CA GLU A 31 -8.78 20.90 -2.64
C GLU A 31 -9.50 19.56 -2.43
N PHE A 32 -8.98 18.65 -1.60
CA PHE A 32 -9.65 17.40 -1.23
C PHE A 32 -10.98 17.63 -0.48
N ALA A 33 -11.03 18.59 0.44
CA ALA A 33 -12.23 18.92 1.20
C ALA A 33 -13.35 19.50 0.32
N ALA A 34 -13.02 20.06 -0.84
CA ALA A 34 -13.98 20.56 -1.81
C ALA A 34 -14.62 19.45 -2.66
N PHE A 35 -14.15 18.20 -2.59
CA PHE A 35 -14.76 17.08 -3.32
C PHE A 35 -16.05 16.62 -2.66
N ASP A 36 -16.96 16.10 -3.49
CA ASP A 36 -17.93 15.11 -3.01
C ASP A 36 -17.17 13.86 -2.55
N LEU A 37 -17.11 13.64 -1.23
CA LEU A 37 -16.28 12.58 -0.65
C LEU A 37 -16.73 11.19 -1.08
N LYS A 38 -18.04 10.98 -1.32
CA LYS A 38 -18.53 9.69 -1.82
C LYS A 38 -17.98 9.43 -3.22
N SER A 39 -18.20 10.35 -4.15
CA SER A 39 -17.61 10.35 -5.49
C SER A 39 -16.10 10.10 -5.48
N PHE A 40 -15.38 10.79 -4.59
CA PHE A 40 -13.94 10.62 -4.42
C PHE A 40 -13.58 9.19 -4.03
N PHE A 41 -14.22 8.61 -3.01
CA PHE A 41 -13.92 7.24 -2.57
C PHE A 41 -14.35 6.20 -3.58
N LYS A 42 -15.45 6.38 -4.30
CA LYS A 42 -15.82 5.48 -5.42
C LYS A 42 -14.67 5.42 -6.44
N LEU A 43 -14.11 6.56 -6.81
CA LEU A 43 -13.00 6.61 -7.73
C LEU A 43 -11.72 6.03 -7.13
N ALA A 44 -11.31 6.52 -5.96
CA ALA A 44 -10.06 6.12 -5.31
C ALA A 44 -9.97 4.61 -5.07
N LEU A 45 -11.08 3.96 -4.73
CA LEU A 45 -11.12 2.53 -4.43
C LEU A 45 -11.28 1.63 -5.65
N THR A 46 -11.84 2.15 -6.75
CA THR A 46 -12.09 1.36 -7.97
C THR A 46 -11.08 1.62 -9.09
N LEU A 47 -10.19 2.59 -8.91
CA LEU A 47 -9.13 2.90 -9.86
C LEU A 47 -8.22 1.69 -10.07
N GLN A 48 -8.39 1.05 -11.22
CA GLN A 48 -7.51 0.01 -11.73
C GLN A 48 -6.67 0.59 -12.87
N HIS A 49 -5.38 0.27 -12.90
CA HIS A 49 -4.45 0.55 -14.00
C HIS A 49 -4.46 1.98 -14.55
N THR A 50 -3.59 2.84 -14.03
CA THR A 50 -3.19 4.06 -14.73
C THR A 50 -1.80 4.51 -14.28
N GLY A 51 -0.99 5.00 -15.21
CA GLY A 51 0.29 5.62 -14.88
C GLY A 51 0.13 6.86 -13.98
N SER A 52 1.24 7.49 -13.62
CA SER A 52 1.35 8.66 -12.72
C SER A 52 0.33 9.81 -12.93
N SER A 53 -0.42 9.84 -14.03
CA SER A 53 -1.45 10.84 -14.36
C SER A 53 -2.82 10.63 -13.69
N ALA A 54 -3.05 9.52 -12.97
CA ALA A 54 -4.35 9.25 -12.35
C ALA A 54 -4.59 9.88 -10.98
N MET A 55 -3.54 10.41 -10.35
CA MET A 55 -3.64 11.24 -9.15
C MET A 55 -3.87 12.73 -9.49
N ASP A 56 -4.30 13.02 -10.71
CA ASP A 56 -4.72 14.37 -11.10
C ASP A 56 -6.13 14.62 -10.56
N LEU A 57 -6.19 15.28 -9.40
CA LEU A 57 -7.43 15.61 -8.69
C LEU A 57 -8.47 16.30 -9.60
N ARG A 58 -8.03 17.14 -10.53
CA ARG A 58 -8.93 17.86 -11.45
C ARG A 58 -9.59 16.91 -12.45
N LYS A 59 -8.85 15.90 -12.92
CA LYS A 59 -9.43 14.82 -13.73
C LYS A 59 -10.39 13.98 -12.90
N MET A 60 -10.03 13.66 -11.66
CA MET A 60 -10.86 12.89 -10.74
C MET A 60 -12.25 13.52 -10.51
N GLN A 61 -12.35 14.86 -10.41
CA GLN A 61 -13.63 15.58 -10.29
C GLN A 61 -14.57 15.37 -11.48
N THR A 62 -14.03 15.11 -12.66
CA THR A 62 -14.83 14.98 -13.90
C THR A 62 -15.40 13.56 -14.07
N TYR A 63 -14.72 12.53 -13.55
CA TYR A 63 -15.08 11.12 -13.73
C TYR A 63 -16.07 10.56 -12.69
N SER A 64 -16.30 11.26 -11.58
CA SER A 64 -16.93 10.64 -10.41
C SER A 64 -18.44 10.36 -10.53
N LYS A 65 -19.13 10.92 -11.54
CA LYS A 65 -20.59 10.82 -11.66
C LYS A 65 -21.12 9.48 -12.22
N GLN A 66 -20.26 8.57 -12.71
CA GLN A 66 -20.70 7.33 -13.40
C GLN A 66 -19.92 6.07 -13.00
N ILE A 67 -19.47 5.97 -11.75
CA ILE A 67 -18.70 4.81 -11.29
C ILE A 67 -19.66 3.72 -10.81
N VAL A 68 -19.70 2.60 -11.54
CA VAL A 68 -20.36 1.37 -11.09
C VAL A 68 -19.46 0.69 -10.08
N LEU A 69 -19.99 0.43 -8.88
CA LEU A 69 -19.23 -0.21 -7.83
C LEU A 69 -19.02 -1.71 -8.12
N PRO A 70 -17.81 -2.24 -7.89
CA PRO A 70 -17.56 -3.67 -7.97
C PRO A 70 -18.24 -4.40 -6.82
N SER A 71 -18.48 -5.71 -6.98
CA SER A 71 -19.23 -6.51 -6.00
C SER A 71 -18.62 -6.58 -4.59
N TRP A 72 -17.33 -6.24 -4.44
CA TRP A 72 -16.63 -6.23 -3.16
C TRP A 72 -16.77 -4.90 -2.40
N LEU A 73 -17.30 -3.84 -3.03
CA LEU A 73 -17.40 -2.51 -2.45
C LEU A 73 -18.86 -2.04 -2.43
N SER A 74 -19.42 -1.87 -1.24
CA SER A 74 -20.81 -1.41 -1.07
C SER A 74 -20.93 0.13 -1.05
N GLU A 75 -22.14 0.64 -1.25
CA GLU A 75 -22.45 2.07 -1.06
C GLU A 75 -22.34 2.46 0.43
N GLU A 76 -22.61 1.51 1.34
CA GLU A 76 -22.42 1.70 2.78
C GLU A 76 -20.95 1.90 3.14
N ASP A 77 -20.03 1.11 2.60
CA ASP A 77 -18.59 1.23 2.85
C ASP A 77 -18.04 2.58 2.36
N VAL A 78 -18.45 2.98 1.15
CA VAL A 78 -18.12 4.30 0.58
C VAL A 78 -18.67 5.42 1.47
N SER A 79 -19.91 5.29 1.92
CA SER A 79 -20.55 6.28 2.79
C SER A 79 -19.88 6.36 4.16
N TYR A 80 -19.44 5.23 4.70
CA TYR A 80 -18.70 5.16 5.95
C TYR A 80 -17.38 5.92 5.83
N LEU A 81 -16.56 5.62 4.82
CA LEU A 81 -15.30 6.33 4.58
C LEU A 81 -15.51 7.82 4.36
N ALA A 82 -16.49 8.21 3.55
CA ALA A 82 -16.85 9.61 3.36
C ALA A 82 -17.20 10.30 4.69
N SER A 83 -17.96 9.63 5.56
CA SER A 83 -18.34 10.18 6.87
C SER A 83 -17.13 10.36 7.80
N VAL A 84 -16.16 9.45 7.77
CA VAL A 84 -14.92 9.57 8.56
C VAL A 84 -14.10 10.75 8.07
N TYR A 85 -13.82 10.81 6.77
CA TYR A 85 -12.98 11.88 6.20
C TYR A 85 -13.64 13.25 6.19
N SER A 86 -14.98 13.33 6.26
CA SER A 86 -15.69 14.60 6.49
C SER A 86 -15.37 15.20 7.86
N LYS A 87 -15.03 14.37 8.85
CA LYS A 87 -14.69 14.78 10.21
C LYS A 87 -13.19 14.97 10.40
N THR A 88 -12.39 14.07 9.86
CA THR A 88 -10.93 14.07 10.08
C THR A 88 -10.17 14.89 9.06
N GLY A 89 -10.75 15.16 7.89
CA GLY A 89 -10.03 15.68 6.73
C GLY A 89 -8.95 14.73 6.21
N PHE A 90 -8.11 15.24 5.30
CA PHE A 90 -7.06 14.48 4.62
C PHE A 90 -5.64 14.78 5.12
N ALA A 91 -5.46 15.79 5.98
CA ALA A 91 -4.16 16.27 6.43
C ALA A 91 -3.30 15.14 7.02
N GLY A 92 -3.89 14.27 7.84
CA GLY A 92 -3.18 13.13 8.42
C GLY A 92 -2.55 12.24 7.35
N GLY A 93 -3.34 11.77 6.37
CA GLY A 93 -2.85 10.92 5.28
C GLY A 93 -1.88 11.63 4.34
N VAL A 94 -2.15 12.89 3.99
CA VAL A 94 -1.28 13.72 3.13
C VAL A 94 0.08 13.96 3.78
N ASN A 95 0.13 14.20 5.10
CA ASN A 95 1.37 14.46 5.81
C ASN A 95 2.34 13.27 5.80
N TYR A 96 1.86 12.02 5.65
CA TYR A 96 2.76 10.88 5.44
C TYR A 96 3.59 11.03 4.16
N TYR A 97 2.99 11.55 3.09
CA TYR A 97 3.69 11.82 1.83
C TYR A 97 4.63 13.03 1.94
N ARG A 98 4.24 14.04 2.71
CA ARG A 98 5.11 15.20 2.99
C ARG A 98 6.39 14.84 3.73
N CYS A 99 6.30 13.83 4.59
CA CYS A 99 7.47 13.34 5.33
C CYS A 99 8.33 12.34 4.56
N LEU A 100 8.09 12.03 3.28
CA LEU A 100 8.89 11.01 2.57
C LEU A 100 10.39 11.36 2.51
N ASP A 101 10.72 12.62 2.22
CA ASP A 101 12.12 13.07 2.17
C ASP A 101 12.76 13.04 3.55
N LEU A 102 12.04 13.53 4.57
CA LEU A 102 12.50 13.48 5.96
C LEU A 102 12.69 12.04 6.45
N ASN A 103 11.75 11.14 6.14
CA ASN A 103 11.87 9.73 6.47
C ASN A 103 13.10 9.12 5.79
N TRP A 104 13.39 9.48 4.54
CA TRP A 104 14.60 9.02 3.86
C TRP A 104 15.88 9.48 4.58
N GLU A 105 15.95 10.74 4.98
CA GLU A 105 17.10 11.29 5.73
C GLU A 105 17.27 10.60 7.09
N LEU A 106 16.18 10.45 7.84
CA LEU A 106 16.19 9.79 9.15
C LEU A 106 16.52 8.30 9.05
N MET A 107 16.20 7.66 7.93
CA MET A 107 16.53 6.25 7.69
C MET A 107 17.98 6.02 7.24
N ALA A 108 18.79 7.07 7.09
CA ALA A 108 20.20 6.96 6.70
C ALA A 108 21.03 5.97 7.53
N PRO A 109 20.88 5.84 8.86
CA PRO A 109 21.60 4.84 9.66
C PRO A 109 21.33 3.38 9.25
N TRP A 110 20.19 3.10 8.60
CA TRP A 110 19.80 1.76 8.14
C TRP A 110 20.14 1.52 6.67
N THR A 111 20.95 2.39 6.05
CA THR A 111 21.41 2.20 4.67
C THR A 111 22.05 0.82 4.50
N ARG A 112 21.57 0.04 3.52
CA ARG A 112 21.97 -1.36 3.23
C ARG A 112 21.66 -2.39 4.32
N ALA A 113 21.01 -2.01 5.42
CA ALA A 113 20.51 -2.97 6.39
C ALA A 113 19.53 -3.94 5.72
N LYS A 114 19.49 -5.18 6.23
CA LYS A 114 18.63 -6.25 5.71
C LYS A 114 17.47 -6.49 6.67
N VAL A 115 16.29 -6.73 6.13
CA VAL A 115 15.13 -7.12 6.94
C VAL A 115 15.24 -8.62 7.23
N GLN A 116 15.46 -8.96 8.49
CA GLN A 116 15.67 -10.35 8.95
C GLN A 116 14.39 -11.01 9.49
N VAL A 117 13.23 -10.43 9.22
CA VAL A 117 11.94 -11.02 9.61
C VAL A 117 11.48 -11.95 8.50
N PRO A 118 11.05 -13.20 8.79
CA PRO A 118 10.38 -14.05 7.82
C PRO A 118 9.25 -13.29 7.13
N THR A 119 9.26 -13.26 5.81
CA THR A 119 8.35 -12.41 5.03
C THR A 119 7.68 -13.19 3.92
N LYS A 120 6.36 -12.98 3.77
CA LYS A 120 5.60 -13.29 2.57
C LYS A 120 5.09 -11.99 1.97
N PHE A 121 5.33 -11.78 0.67
CA PHE A 121 4.89 -10.58 -0.04
C PHE A 121 3.75 -10.94 -0.98
N ILE A 122 2.64 -10.21 -0.89
CA ILE A 122 1.43 -10.46 -1.69
C ILE A 122 1.05 -9.14 -2.35
N VAL A 123 0.75 -9.19 -3.65
CA VAL A 123 0.39 -8.01 -4.44
C VAL A 123 -0.65 -8.36 -5.50
N GLY A 124 -1.51 -7.41 -5.85
CA GLY A 124 -2.43 -7.56 -6.97
C GLY A 124 -1.73 -7.39 -8.32
N ASP A 125 -2.11 -8.16 -9.33
CA ASP A 125 -1.59 -7.98 -10.69
C ASP A 125 -2.01 -6.63 -11.31
N GLY A 126 -3.07 -6.01 -10.78
CA GLY A 126 -3.60 -4.70 -11.14
C GLY A 126 -3.07 -3.52 -10.33
N ASP A 127 -2.25 -3.78 -9.31
CA ASP A 127 -1.80 -2.75 -8.36
C ASP A 127 -0.91 -1.68 -9.04
N LEU A 128 -1.28 -0.42 -8.86
CA LEU A 128 -0.54 0.75 -9.36
C LEU A 128 0.92 0.78 -8.88
N ALA A 129 1.16 0.42 -7.61
CA ALA A 129 2.51 0.34 -7.04
C ALA A 129 3.33 -0.78 -7.70
N TYR A 130 2.68 -1.90 -8.03
CA TYR A 130 3.32 -3.03 -8.69
C TYR A 130 3.74 -2.70 -10.13
N HIS A 131 2.96 -1.87 -10.83
CA HIS A 131 3.29 -1.38 -12.18
C HIS A 131 4.16 -0.11 -12.19
N HIS A 132 4.56 0.40 -11.02
CA HIS A 132 5.49 1.52 -10.97
C HIS A 132 6.83 1.15 -11.63
N PRO A 133 7.45 2.05 -12.42
CA PRO A 133 8.71 1.77 -13.10
C PRO A 133 9.77 1.17 -12.17
N GLY A 134 10.37 0.06 -12.58
CA GLY A 134 11.39 -0.66 -11.81
C GLY A 134 10.86 -1.60 -10.71
N MET A 135 9.60 -1.48 -10.28
CA MET A 135 9.09 -2.26 -9.14
C MET A 135 9.02 -3.77 -9.43
N LYS A 136 8.47 -4.17 -10.58
CA LYS A 136 8.48 -5.59 -10.99
C LYS A 136 9.89 -6.17 -11.09
N SER A 137 10.83 -5.38 -11.58
CA SER A 137 12.24 -5.81 -11.66
C SER A 137 12.83 -5.98 -10.27
N TYR A 138 12.57 -5.05 -9.35
CA TYR A 138 13.02 -5.16 -7.97
C TYR A 138 12.44 -6.40 -7.26
N ILE A 139 11.14 -6.64 -7.39
CA ILE A 139 10.45 -7.78 -6.76
C ILE A 139 10.95 -9.11 -7.34
N HIS A 140 10.92 -9.27 -8.67
CA HIS A 140 11.11 -10.58 -9.31
C HIS A 140 12.53 -10.89 -9.74
N LYS A 141 13.40 -9.89 -9.93
CA LYS A 141 14.80 -10.10 -10.35
C LYS A 141 15.78 -10.07 -9.18
N GLY A 142 15.32 -10.48 -7.99
CA GLY A 142 16.17 -10.69 -6.81
C GLY A 142 16.48 -9.45 -5.96
N GLY A 143 16.00 -8.26 -6.32
CA GLY A 143 16.20 -7.06 -5.52
C GLY A 143 15.56 -7.16 -4.13
N LEU A 144 14.28 -7.53 -4.08
CA LEU A 144 13.54 -7.72 -2.83
C LEU A 144 14.13 -8.85 -1.99
N LYS A 145 14.44 -10.01 -2.60
CA LYS A 145 15.07 -11.15 -1.90
C LYS A 145 16.47 -10.81 -1.36
N ARG A 146 17.23 -9.97 -2.06
CA ARG A 146 18.54 -9.48 -1.59
C ARG A 146 18.40 -8.61 -0.35
N ASP A 147 17.36 -7.78 -0.26
CA ASP A 147 17.17 -6.83 0.84
C ASP A 147 16.34 -7.42 2.00
N VAL A 148 15.57 -8.49 1.71
CA VAL A 148 14.80 -9.31 2.66
C VAL A 148 15.21 -10.79 2.51
N PRO A 149 16.32 -11.22 3.14
CA PRO A 149 16.88 -12.57 2.93
C PRO A 149 15.91 -13.70 3.30
N LEU A 150 15.04 -13.49 4.30
CA LEU A 150 14.02 -14.44 4.74
C LEU A 150 12.67 -14.28 4.02
N LEU A 151 12.64 -13.63 2.84
CA LEU A 151 11.47 -13.65 1.97
C LEU A 151 11.22 -15.07 1.47
N GLU A 152 10.11 -15.69 1.88
CA GLU A 152 9.73 -17.04 1.47
C GLU A 152 9.04 -17.07 0.11
N GLU A 153 8.10 -16.15 -0.10
CA GLU A 153 7.19 -16.22 -1.25
C GLU A 153 6.79 -14.82 -1.71
N VAL A 154 6.69 -14.66 -3.03
CA VAL A 154 6.06 -13.54 -3.72
C VAL A 154 4.82 -14.07 -4.41
N VAL A 155 3.64 -13.64 -3.97
CA VAL A 155 2.36 -14.01 -4.55
C VAL A 155 1.80 -12.84 -5.35
N VAL A 156 1.40 -13.10 -6.59
CA VAL A 156 0.72 -12.14 -7.45
C VAL A 156 -0.72 -12.61 -7.66
N ILE A 157 -1.67 -11.90 -7.07
CA ILE A 157 -3.10 -12.22 -7.09
C ILE A 157 -3.71 -11.73 -8.39
N LYS A 158 -4.26 -12.65 -9.19
CA LYS A 158 -4.80 -12.33 -10.52
C LYS A 158 -6.14 -11.60 -10.46
N GLY A 159 -6.28 -10.57 -11.28
CA GLY A 159 -7.46 -9.71 -11.36
C GLY A 159 -7.73 -8.87 -10.12
N ALA A 160 -6.74 -8.67 -9.25
CA ALA A 160 -6.85 -7.84 -8.06
C ALA A 160 -6.01 -6.57 -8.22
N GLY A 161 -6.57 -5.44 -7.81
CA GLY A 161 -5.94 -4.12 -7.82
C GLY A 161 -5.12 -3.85 -6.56
N HIS A 162 -5.26 -2.64 -6.04
CA HIS A 162 -4.47 -2.16 -4.89
C HIS A 162 -5.03 -2.63 -3.54
N PHE A 163 -6.34 -2.86 -3.44
CA PHE A 163 -7.01 -3.16 -2.18
C PHE A 163 -7.25 -4.66 -2.02
N ILE A 164 -6.20 -5.47 -2.23
CA ILE A 164 -6.28 -6.94 -2.32
C ILE A 164 -7.04 -7.60 -1.17
N GLN A 165 -6.93 -7.07 0.04
CA GLN A 165 -7.60 -7.57 1.24
C GLN A 165 -9.12 -7.38 1.22
N GLN A 166 -9.62 -6.43 0.43
CA GLN A 166 -11.06 -6.24 0.19
C GLN A 166 -11.47 -6.96 -1.11
N GLU A 167 -10.67 -6.81 -2.18
CA GLU A 167 -10.96 -7.37 -3.51
C GLU A 167 -10.95 -8.91 -3.56
N ARG A 168 -10.13 -9.54 -2.72
CA ARG A 168 -9.89 -10.99 -2.64
C ARG A 168 -9.78 -11.45 -1.18
N ALA A 169 -10.70 -10.97 -0.33
CA ALA A 169 -10.64 -11.15 1.13
C ALA A 169 -10.39 -12.61 1.57
N GLN A 170 -11.08 -13.58 0.97
CA GLN A 170 -10.93 -14.99 1.32
C GLN A 170 -9.53 -15.53 0.96
N GLU A 171 -9.08 -15.33 -0.28
CA GLU A 171 -7.76 -15.76 -0.77
C GLU A 171 -6.61 -15.13 0.04
N ILE A 172 -6.74 -13.84 0.39
CA ILE A 172 -5.77 -13.16 1.27
C ILE A 172 -5.79 -13.74 2.69
N SER A 173 -6.96 -14.01 3.24
CA SER A 173 -7.10 -14.60 4.58
C SER A 173 -6.45 -15.99 4.64
N GLU A 174 -6.63 -16.81 3.62
CA GLU A 174 -5.99 -18.13 3.47
C GLU A 174 -4.47 -18.00 3.41
N HIS A 175 -3.95 -17.09 2.58
CA HIS A 175 -2.51 -16.83 2.53
C HIS A 175 -1.91 -16.37 3.85
N ILE A 176 -2.61 -15.52 4.60
CA ILE A 176 -2.17 -15.06 5.93
C ILE A 176 -2.17 -16.22 6.91
N HIS A 177 -3.29 -16.94 7.03
CA HIS A 177 -3.46 -18.06 7.95
C HIS A 177 -2.42 -19.16 7.70
N ASP A 178 -2.25 -19.58 6.45
CA ASP A 178 -1.29 -20.62 6.10
C ASP A 178 0.16 -20.18 6.35
N TYR A 179 0.44 -18.88 6.20
CA TYR A 179 1.76 -18.34 6.50
C TYR A 179 2.06 -18.34 8.00
N ILE A 180 1.16 -17.79 8.82
CA ILE A 180 1.38 -17.67 10.27
C ILE A 180 1.42 -19.03 10.98
N LYS A 181 0.64 -20.01 10.49
CA LYS A 181 0.63 -21.38 11.03
C LYS A 181 1.98 -22.08 11.02
N LYS A 182 2.85 -21.74 10.06
CA LYS A 182 4.23 -22.28 10.00
C LYS A 182 5.01 -21.98 11.27
N PHE A 183 4.67 -20.90 11.97
CA PHE A 183 5.36 -20.43 13.18
C PHE A 183 4.70 -20.90 14.48
N GLU A 184 3.47 -21.44 14.43
CA GLU A 184 2.77 -21.97 15.60
C GLU A 184 3.41 -23.27 16.13
N ALA A 185 4.09 -24.03 15.27
CA ALA A 185 4.80 -25.26 15.64
C ALA A 185 6.10 -25.04 16.47
N GLY A 186 6.40 -23.79 16.85
CA GLY A 186 7.62 -23.40 17.57
C GLY A 186 7.44 -23.03 19.05
N VAL A 187 6.25 -23.19 19.65
CA VAL A 187 6.08 -23.05 21.11
C VAL A 187 6.30 -24.42 21.76
N PRO A 188 7.40 -24.64 22.51
CA PRO A 188 7.54 -25.88 23.29
C PRO A 188 6.37 -25.98 24.28
N PRO A 189 5.77 -27.16 24.49
CA PRO A 189 4.78 -27.33 25.55
C PRO A 189 5.40 -26.86 26.89
N PRO A 190 4.64 -26.16 27.76
CA PRO A 190 5.16 -25.74 29.05
C PRO A 190 5.68 -26.98 29.79
N LEU A 191 6.93 -26.92 30.25
CA LEU A 191 7.59 -27.98 31.01
C LEU A 191 6.65 -28.40 32.15
N ARG A 192 6.06 -29.59 32.05
CA ARG A 192 5.38 -30.21 33.19
C ARG A 192 6.45 -30.51 34.23
N VAL A 193 6.55 -29.66 35.24
CA VAL A 193 7.26 -30.00 36.48
C VAL A 193 6.46 -31.14 37.10
N SER A 194 6.92 -32.38 36.91
CA SER A 194 6.48 -33.51 37.70
C SER A 194 6.85 -33.20 39.15
N LYS A 195 5.84 -32.92 39.97
CA LYS A 195 5.99 -32.84 41.42
C LYS A 195 6.66 -34.14 41.90
N MET A 196 7.78 -34.00 42.59
CA MET A 196 8.27 -35.01 43.53
C MET A 196 7.31 -35.14 44.70
#